data_AF-A0A352AJR4-F1
#
_entry.id   AF-A0A352AJR4-F1
#
_cell.length_a   1.000
_cell.length_b   1.000
_cell.length_c   1.000
_cell.angle_alpha   90.00
_cell.angle_beta   90.00
_cell.angle_gamma   90.00
#
_symmetry.space_group_name_H-M   'P 1'
#
loop_
_entity.id
_entity.type
_entity.pdbx_description
1 polymer ?
#
loop_
_entity_poly.entity_id
_entity_poly.type
_entity_poly.pdbx_seq_one_letter_code
_entity_poly.pdbx_strand_id
1 'polypeptide(L)'
;MRPPTWNPPIDMSPTEQIVAKRIKKAKLFLFLRQIRHLLFEQQFQIELASKLFKDSTMGLCRVPPAQLAVFIILQAYTGVSDDEALEAMVMDRRWQLVLDCLD
;
A
#
# COMPACT_ATOMS: atom_id res chain seq x y z
N MET A 1 9.27 -18.09 7.75
CA MET A 1 8.99 -17.44 6.46
C MET A 1 9.15 -15.95 6.66
N ARG A 2 10.01 -15.32 5.86
CA ARG A 2 10.16 -13.86 5.89
C ARG A 2 9.16 -13.24 4.92
N PRO A 3 8.51 -12.14 5.29
CA PRO A 3 7.55 -11.49 4.42
C PRO A 3 8.28 -10.86 3.21
N PRO A 4 7.65 -10.85 2.03
CA PRO A 4 8.26 -10.32 0.81
C PRO A 4 8.46 -8.80 0.89
N THR A 5 9.40 -8.28 0.09
CA THR A 5 9.56 -6.84 -0.11
C THR A 5 8.58 -6.33 -1.17
N TRP A 6 8.12 -5.09 -1.02
CA TRP A 6 7.22 -4.44 -1.97
C TRP A 6 7.97 -3.34 -2.71
N ASN A 7 8.12 -3.52 -4.02
CA ASN A 7 8.81 -2.58 -4.90
C ASN A 7 7.86 -2.14 -6.01
N PRO A 8 6.91 -1.25 -5.70
CA PRO A 8 5.97 -0.76 -6.70
C PRO A 8 6.66 0.13 -7.75
N PRO A 9 6.15 0.21 -8.99
CA PRO A 9 6.68 1.09 -10.02
C PRO A 9 6.56 2.56 -9.61
N ILE A 10 7.64 3.31 -9.87
CA ILE A 10 7.73 4.75 -9.60
C ILE A 10 6.87 5.50 -10.61
N ASP A 11 7.08 5.20 -11.90
CA ASP A 11 6.33 5.78 -12.99
C ASP A 11 4.85 5.35 -12.93
N MET A 12 3.96 6.27 -13.32
CA MET A 12 2.53 5.99 -13.37
C MET A 12 2.15 5.39 -14.73
N SER A 13 1.45 4.26 -14.68
CA SER A 13 0.85 3.66 -15.87
C SER A 13 -0.22 4.58 -16.50
N PRO A 14 -0.59 4.38 -17.77
CA PRO A 14 -1.63 5.18 -18.41
C PRO A 14 -2.98 5.10 -17.67
N THR A 15 -3.31 3.93 -17.10
CA THR A 15 -4.55 3.72 -16.33
C THR A 15 -4.49 4.45 -14.99
N GLU A 16 -3.36 4.40 -14.29
CA GLU A 16 -3.14 5.15 -13.05
C GLU A 16 -3.23 6.66 -13.28
N GLN A 17 -2.68 7.17 -14.39
CA GLN A 17 -2.75 8.59 -14.72
C GLN A 17 -4.19 9.08 -14.92
N ILE A 18 -5.06 8.26 -15.50
CA ILE A 18 -6.49 8.60 -15.66
C ILE A 18 -7.16 8.72 -14.30
N VAL A 19 -6.90 7.77 -13.39
CA VAL A 19 -7.45 7.80 -12.03
C VAL A 19 -6.90 9.00 -11.26
N ALA A 20 -5.59 9.23 -11.33
CA ALA A 20 -4.93 10.37 -10.68
C ALA A 20 -5.52 11.71 -11.12
N LYS A 21 -5.79 11.90 -12.42
CA LYS A 21 -6.43 13.12 -12.97
C LYS A 21 -7.86 13.33 -12.45
N ARG A 22 -8.58 12.27 -12.08
CA ARG A 22 -9.95 12.35 -11.55
C ARG A 22 -9.98 12.70 -10.05
N ILE A 23 -8.89 12.46 -9.32
CA ILE A 23 -8.79 12.77 -7.89
C ILE A 23 -8.60 14.27 -7.70
N LYS A 24 -9.66 14.99 -7.33
CA LYS A 24 -9.61 16.45 -7.07
C LYS A 24 -9.48 16.83 -5.59
N LYS A 25 -10.18 16.10 -4.71
CA LYS A 25 -10.28 16.43 -3.27
C LYS A 25 -9.40 15.55 -2.38
N ALA A 26 -9.21 14.29 -2.75
CA ALA A 26 -8.52 13.30 -1.93
C ALA A 26 -6.99 13.35 -2.15
N LYS A 27 -6.38 14.47 -1.77
CA LYS A 27 -4.95 14.77 -2.05
C LYS A 27 -3.99 13.76 -1.41
N LEU A 28 -4.34 13.15 -0.28
CA LEU A 28 -3.49 12.16 0.38
C LEU A 28 -3.21 10.95 -0.51
N PHE A 29 -4.19 10.46 -1.28
CA PHE A 29 -4.00 9.32 -2.18
C PHE A 29 -2.95 9.62 -3.25
N LEU A 30 -3.01 10.80 -3.88
CA LEU A 30 -2.01 11.24 -4.85
C LEU A 30 -0.64 11.39 -4.21
N PHE A 31 -0.60 12.01 -3.02
CA PHE A 31 0.64 12.20 -2.28
C PHE A 31 1.30 10.86 -1.96
N LEU A 32 0.57 9.92 -1.35
CA LEU A 32 1.08 8.58 -1.02
C LEU A 32 1.52 7.81 -2.26
N ARG A 33 0.78 7.88 -3.38
CA ARG A 33 1.21 7.25 -4.64
C ARG A 33 2.57 7.77 -5.12
N GLN A 34 2.83 9.06 -4.93
CA GLN A 34 4.09 9.69 -5.33
C GLN A 34 5.22 9.34 -4.36
N ILE A 35 4.96 9.33 -3.05
CA ILE A 35 6.04 9.19 -2.05
C ILE A 35 6.24 7.75 -1.53
N ARG A 36 5.38 6.78 -1.88
CA ARG A 36 5.44 5.40 -1.34
C ARG A 36 6.82 4.75 -1.46
N HIS A 37 7.53 4.99 -2.57
CA HIS A 37 8.86 4.45 -2.81
C HIS A 37 9.95 5.13 -1.97
N LEU A 38 9.74 6.38 -1.54
CA LEU A 38 10.62 7.12 -0.63
C LEU A 38 10.34 6.78 0.83
N LEU A 39 9.08 6.51 1.18
CA LEU A 39 8.71 6.11 2.55
C LEU A 39 9.23 4.71 2.90
N PHE A 40 9.20 3.80 1.93
CA PHE A 40 9.54 2.40 2.12
C PHE A 40 10.80 2.03 1.35
N GLU A 41 11.92 2.64 1.74
CA GLU A 41 13.24 2.26 1.23
C GLU A 41 13.58 0.82 1.58
N GLN A 42 14.47 0.21 0.78
CA GLN A 42 14.83 -1.20 0.93
C GLN A 42 15.37 -1.54 2.34
N GLN A 43 16.18 -0.65 2.93
CA GLN A 43 16.70 -0.85 4.29
C GLN A 43 15.58 -0.83 5.34
N PHE A 44 14.65 0.12 5.21
CA PHE A 44 13.51 0.23 6.11
C PHE A 44 12.57 -0.98 5.99
N GLN A 45 12.33 -1.49 4.78
CA GLN A 45 11.54 -2.70 4.59
C GLN A 45 12.18 -3.93 5.24
N ILE A 46 13.51 -4.06 5.16
CA ILE A 46 14.25 -5.13 5.83
C ILE A 46 14.15 -4.98 7.36
N GLU A 47 14.26 -3.76 7.87
CA GLU A 47 14.10 -3.49 9.29
C GLU A 47 12.68 -3.86 9.78
N LEU A 48 11.64 -3.45 9.05
CA LEU A 48 10.25 -3.80 9.36
C LEU A 48 10.07 -5.32 9.35
N ALA A 49 10.54 -6.00 8.30
CA ALA A 49 10.42 -7.45 8.15
C ALA A 49 11.18 -8.23 9.21
N SER A 50 12.33 -7.74 9.68
CA SER A 50 13.18 -8.44 10.66
C SER A 50 12.81 -8.15 12.12
N LYS A 51 12.37 -6.92 12.44
CA LYS A 51 12.08 -6.52 13.82
C LYS A 51 10.62 -6.73 14.23
N LEU A 52 9.66 -6.47 13.34
CA LEU A 52 8.23 -6.56 13.67
C LEU A 52 7.63 -7.94 13.40
N PHE A 53 8.08 -8.60 12.34
CA PHE A 53 7.56 -9.91 11.96
C PHE A 53 8.49 -10.99 12.49
N LYS A 54 7.98 -11.81 13.42
CA LYS A 54 8.72 -12.95 13.93
C LYS A 54 8.94 -13.97 12.81
N ASP A 55 10.15 -14.50 12.71
CA ASP A 55 10.44 -15.65 11.86
C ASP A 55 9.58 -16.83 12.32
N SER A 56 8.46 -17.04 11.63
CA SER A 56 7.52 -18.13 11.91
C SER A 56 7.66 -19.24 10.89
N THR A 57 7.71 -20.49 11.36
CA THR A 57 7.60 -21.68 10.50
C THR A 57 6.14 -21.99 10.14
N MET A 58 5.18 -21.27 10.71
CA MET A 58 3.73 -21.51 10.57
C MET A 58 3.02 -20.26 10.05
N GLY A 59 2.10 -20.44 9.11
CA GLY A 59 1.32 -19.37 8.48
C GLY A 59 1.88 -18.87 7.15
N LEU A 60 1.03 -18.19 6.38
CA LEU A 60 1.36 -17.61 5.07
C LEU A 60 1.66 -16.12 5.23
N CYS A 61 2.91 -15.72 5.04
CA CYS A 61 3.30 -14.30 4.94
C CYS A 61 3.20 -13.83 3.48
N ARG A 62 1.97 -13.72 2.96
CA ARG A 62 1.71 -13.33 1.56
C ARG A 62 1.80 -11.82 1.31
N VAL A 63 1.49 -11.00 2.33
CA VAL A 63 1.40 -9.55 2.17
C VAL A 63 2.71 -8.89 2.64
N PRO A 64 3.35 -8.07 1.80
CA PRO A 64 4.50 -7.28 2.19
C PRO A 64 4.20 -6.32 3.35
N PRO A 65 5.11 -6.12 4.33
CA PRO A 65 4.88 -5.23 5.46
C PRO A 65 4.67 -3.78 5.05
N ALA A 66 5.40 -3.33 4.03
CA ALA A 66 5.29 -1.97 3.50
C ALA A 66 3.92 -1.70 2.86
N GLN A 67 3.39 -2.67 2.11
CA GLN A 67 2.05 -2.57 1.52
C GLN A 67 0.97 -2.50 2.60
N LEU A 68 1.11 -3.33 3.63
CA LEU A 68 0.21 -3.33 4.80
C LEU A 68 0.29 -2.00 5.57
N ALA A 69 1.47 -1.42 5.74
CA ALA A 69 1.63 -0.12 6.38
C ALA A 69 0.90 1.00 5.61
N VAL A 70 0.98 1.00 4.27
CA VAL A 70 0.22 1.95 3.44
C VAL A 70 -1.29 1.74 3.57
N PHE A 71 -1.75 0.49 3.61
CA PHE A 71 -3.17 0.17 3.85
C PHE A 71 -3.66 0.75 5.19
N ILE A 72 -2.89 0.57 6.27
CA ILE A 72 -3.22 1.13 7.59
C ILE A 72 -3.29 2.66 7.56
N ILE A 73 -2.36 3.33 6.85
CA ILE A 73 -2.39 4.79 6.72
C ILE A 73 -3.68 5.24 6.01
N LEU A 74 -4.07 4.55 4.94
CA LEU A 74 -5.31 4.85 4.21
C LEU A 74 -6.54 4.63 5.08
N GLN A 75 -6.60 3.51 5.79
CA GLN A 75 -7.67 3.18 6.71
C GLN A 75 -7.83 4.24 7.81
N ALA A 76 -6.73 4.64 8.45
CA ALA A 76 -6.73 5.67 9.47
C ALA A 76 -7.18 7.03 8.92
N TYR A 77 -6.77 7.36 7.69
CA TYR A 77 -7.17 8.60 7.03
C TYR A 77 -8.66 8.64 6.68
N THR A 78 -9.21 7.52 6.21
CA THR A 78 -10.64 7.44 5.87
C THR A 78 -11.53 7.23 7.09
N GLY A 79 -10.96 6.79 8.23
CA GLY A 79 -11.69 6.56 9.46
C GLY A 79 -12.65 5.37 9.40
N VAL A 80 -12.32 4.36 8.60
CA VAL A 80 -13.18 3.20 8.30
C VAL A 80 -12.75 1.97 9.10
N SER A 81 -13.68 1.03 9.30
CA SER A 81 -13.41 -0.26 9.94
C SER A 81 -12.51 -1.16 9.07
N ASP A 82 -11.94 -2.22 9.65
CA ASP A 82 -11.12 -3.19 8.91
C ASP A 82 -11.90 -3.80 7.74
N ASP A 83 -13.17 -4.15 7.96
CA ASP A 83 -14.04 -4.77 6.96
C ASP A 83 -14.34 -3.81 5.80
N GLU A 84 -14.68 -2.56 6.14
CA GLU A 84 -14.92 -1.50 5.16
C GLU A 84 -13.63 -1.10 4.41
N ALA A 85 -12.46 -1.17 5.05
CA ALA A 85 -11.18 -0.93 4.38
C ALA A 85 -10.86 -2.01 3.35
N LEU A 86 -11.19 -3.27 3.63
CA LEU A 86 -11.05 -4.37 2.68
C LEU A 86 -12.00 -4.20 1.49
N GLU A 87 -13.26 -3.82 1.75
CA GLU A 87 -14.22 -3.52 0.69
C GLU A 87 -13.75 -2.33 -0.16
N ALA A 88 -13.27 -1.26 0.48
CA ALA A 88 -12.72 -0.08 -0.20
C ALA A 88 -11.50 -0.43 -1.06
N MET A 89 -10.62 -1.32 -0.61
CA MET A 89 -9.49 -1.79 -1.41
C MET A 89 -9.92 -2.47 -2.71
N VAL A 90 -11.04 -3.21 -2.69
CA VAL A 90 -11.55 -3.92 -3.88
C VAL A 90 -12.40 -3.00 -4.76
N MET A 91 -13.20 -2.12 -4.17
CA MET A 91 -14.20 -1.32 -4.89
C MET A 91 -13.68 0.05 -5.34
N ASP A 92 -12.70 0.63 -4.64
CA ASP A 92 -12.22 1.98 -4.88
C ASP A 92 -10.89 2.00 -5.63
N ARG A 93 -10.93 2.51 -6.87
CA ARG A 93 -9.73 2.70 -7.70
C ARG A 93 -8.68 3.61 -7.05
N ARG A 94 -9.07 4.50 -6.13
CA ARG A 94 -8.12 5.35 -5.40
C ARG A 94 -7.22 4.52 -4.48
N TRP A 95 -7.80 3.51 -3.82
CA TRP A 95 -7.07 2.60 -2.95
C TRP A 95 -6.16 1.68 -3.78
N GLN A 96 -6.70 1.11 -4.85
CA GLN A 96 -5.95 0.25 -5.78
C GLN A 96 -4.72 0.96 -6.37
N LEU A 97 -4.87 2.23 -6.74
CA LEU A 97 -3.77 3.05 -7.27
C LEU A 97 -2.63 3.18 -6.26
N VAL A 98 -2.92 3.41 -4.98
CA VAL A 98 -1.89 3.57 -3.95
C VAL A 98 -1.26 2.22 -3.57
N LEU A 99 -2.06 1.16 -3.50
CA LEU A 99 -1.65 -0.19 -3.07
C LEU A 99 -1.03 -1.04 -4.18
N ASP A 100 -0.92 -0.52 -5.39
CA ASP A 100 -0.34 -1.24 -6.55
C ASP A 100 -1.14 -2.48 -6.96
N CYS A 101 -2.47 -2.41 -6.82
CA CYS A 101 -3.40 -3.50 -7.14
C CYS A 101 -4.36 -3.12 -8.27
N LEU A 102 -3.96 -2.17 -9.12
CA LEU A 102 -4.80 -1.66 -10.20
C LEU A 102 -4.59 -2.51 -11.46
N ASP A 103 -5.66 -3.11 -11.97
CA ASP A 103 -5.68 -3.94 -13.18
C ASP A 103 -5.33 -3.16 -14.47
#